data_AF-A6DRI8-F1
#
_entry.id   AF-A6DRI8-F1
#
_cell.length_a   1.000
_cell.length_b   1.000
_cell.length_c   1.000
_cell.angle_alpha   90.00
_cell.angle_beta   90.00
_cell.angle_gamma   90.00
#
_symmetry.space_group_name_H-M   'P 1'
#
loop_
_entity.id
_entity.type
_entity.pdbx_description
1 polymer ?
#
loop_
_entity_poly.entity_id
_entity_poly.type
_entity_poly.pdbx_seq_one_letter_code
_entity_poly.pdbx_strand_id
1 'polypeptide(L)'
;MLKINVSFSKKIPGEEQYSSLNFHGSLERELSDGLSSADIQRIFHENYQLLEQTVEQEIQTYSHPAQPPQSFPQQQSFPQQQAPQVRPAKASSNQASPKQIQFLNRLGAERGLSQSQVDAFALNHFGCDSIWKLDKKQASQLIEKLQNQRAA
;
A
#
# COMPACT_ATOMS: atom_id res chain seq x y z
N MET A 1 -32.81 2.85 -16.14
CA MET A 1 -31.40 2.69 -15.76
C MET A 1 -31.23 2.72 -14.24
N LEU A 2 -30.94 1.56 -13.66
CA LEU A 2 -30.68 1.39 -12.22
C LEU A 2 -29.16 1.40 -11.97
N LYS A 3 -28.71 2.06 -10.90
CA LYS A 3 -27.30 2.11 -10.52
C LYS A 3 -27.12 1.55 -9.12
N ILE A 4 -26.08 0.75 -8.94
CA ILE A 4 -25.71 0.21 -7.64
C ILE A 4 -24.37 0.80 -7.20
N ASN A 5 -24.31 1.16 -5.92
CA ASN A 5 -23.08 1.55 -5.25
C ASN A 5 -22.89 0.62 -4.06
N VAL A 6 -21.74 -0.03 -4.01
CA VAL A 6 -21.36 -0.93 -2.92
C VAL A 6 -20.10 -0.39 -2.29
N SER A 7 -20.08 -0.29 -0.97
CA SER A 7 -18.94 0.24 -0.23
C SER A 7 -18.60 -0.72 0.91
N PHE A 8 -17.31 -0.97 1.11
CA PHE A 8 -16.77 -1.80 2.17
C PHE A 8 -15.67 -1.04 2.90
N SER A 9 -15.64 -1.13 4.22
CA SER A 9 -14.59 -0.51 5.03
C SER A 9 -14.21 -1.41 6.17
N LYS A 10 -12.91 -1.60 6.40
CA LYS A 10 -12.38 -2.40 7.49
C LYS A 10 -11.26 -1.67 8.19
N LYS A 11 -11.39 -1.59 9.50
CA LYS A 11 -10.39 -1.00 10.38
C LYS A 11 -9.50 -2.10 10.94
N ILE A 12 -8.20 -1.96 10.78
CA ILE A 12 -7.19 -2.88 11.32
C ILE A 12 -6.28 -2.15 12.32
N PRO A 13 -5.66 -2.88 13.28
CA PRO A 13 -4.61 -2.32 14.11
C PRO A 13 -3.48 -1.75 13.25
N GLY A 14 -2.99 -0.56 13.60
CA GLY A 14 -1.80 0.03 12.97
C GLY A 14 -0.52 -0.56 13.56
N GLU A 15 0.62 -0.22 12.95
CA GLU A 15 1.94 -0.72 13.37
C GLU A 15 2.38 -0.17 14.75
N GLU A 16 1.84 0.97 15.18
CA GLU A 16 2.13 1.59 16.48
C GLU A 16 1.00 1.35 17.50
N GLN A 17 1.36 1.30 18.79
CA GLN A 17 0.38 1.30 19.88
C GLN A 17 -0.54 2.52 19.76
N TYR A 18 -1.85 2.28 19.76
CA TYR A 18 -2.91 3.30 19.54
C TYR A 18 -3.03 3.84 18.11
N SER A 19 -2.36 3.23 17.12
CA SER A 19 -2.60 3.51 15.71
C SER A 19 -3.64 2.55 15.13
N SER A 20 -4.42 3.04 14.16
CA SER A 20 -5.39 2.24 13.44
C SER A 20 -5.44 2.65 11.99
N LEU A 21 -5.48 1.67 11.10
CA LEU A 21 -5.58 1.87 9.66
C LEU A 21 -6.99 1.53 9.20
N ASN A 22 -7.51 2.31 8.27
CA ASN A 22 -8.82 2.06 7.68
C ASN A 22 -8.66 1.82 6.19
N PHE A 23 -9.03 0.62 5.75
CA PHE A 23 -9.11 0.27 4.34
C PHE A 23 -10.54 0.51 3.87
N HIS A 24 -10.68 1.12 2.71
CA HIS A 24 -11.96 1.47 2.12
C HIS A 24 -11.95 1.14 0.64
N GLY A 25 -13.00 0.48 0.18
CA GLY A 25 -13.26 0.24 -1.23
C GLY A 25 -14.69 0.65 -1.58
N SER A 26 -14.87 1.16 -2.80
CA SER A 26 -16.19 1.44 -3.37
C SER A 26 -16.25 0.92 -4.80
N LEU A 27 -17.38 0.34 -5.17
CA LEU A 27 -17.67 -0.16 -6.50
C LEU A 27 -19.02 0.40 -6.95
N GLU A 28 -18.99 1.07 -8.10
CA GLU A 28 -20.18 1.54 -8.79
C GLU A 28 -20.40 0.72 -10.05
N ARG A 29 -21.64 0.26 -10.26
CA ARG A 29 -22.03 -0.46 -11.47
C ARG A 29 -23.41 -0.02 -11.93
N GLU A 30 -23.53 0.22 -13.23
CA GLU A 30 -24.80 0.44 -13.89
C GLU A 30 -25.43 -0.90 -14.27
N LEU A 31 -26.72 -1.05 -13.99
CA LEU A 31 -27.48 -2.27 -14.25
C LEU A 31 -28.34 -2.11 -15.50
N SER A 32 -28.41 -3.17 -16.29
CA SER A 32 -29.30 -3.26 -17.44
C SER A 32 -30.76 -3.19 -17.00
N ASP A 33 -31.59 -2.55 -17.83
CA ASP A 33 -33.03 -2.55 -17.63
C ASP A 33 -33.60 -3.96 -17.91
N GLY A 34 -34.59 -4.40 -17.12
CA GLY A 34 -35.24 -5.72 -17.28
C GLY A 34 -34.73 -6.85 -16.35
N LEU A 35 -33.85 -6.56 -15.40
CA LEU A 35 -33.41 -7.54 -14.40
C LEU A 35 -34.52 -7.86 -13.39
N SER A 36 -34.62 -9.11 -12.96
CA SER A 36 -35.51 -9.50 -11.87
C SER A 36 -34.96 -9.05 -10.50
N SER A 37 -35.81 -9.01 -9.47
CA SER A 37 -35.39 -8.71 -8.10
C SER A 37 -34.33 -9.69 -7.59
N ALA A 38 -34.42 -10.96 -7.97
CA ALA A 38 -33.44 -11.98 -7.64
C ALA A 38 -32.09 -11.72 -8.32
N ASP A 39 -32.08 -11.29 -9.58
CA ASP A 39 -30.85 -10.95 -10.30
C ASP A 39 -30.16 -9.73 -9.68
N ILE A 40 -30.94 -8.70 -9.31
CA ILE A 40 -30.41 -7.52 -8.64
C ILE A 40 -29.74 -7.91 -7.31
N GLN A 41 -30.40 -8.73 -6.49
CA GLN A 41 -29.83 -9.23 -5.23
C GLN A 41 -28.56 -10.03 -5.47
N ARG A 42 -28.54 -10.90 -6.48
CA ARG A 42 -27.36 -11.68 -6.85
C ARG A 42 -26.19 -10.78 -7.25
N ILE A 43 -26.45 -9.75 -8.06
CA ILE A 43 -25.44 -8.79 -8.49
C ILE A 43 -24.89 -7.98 -7.30
N PHE A 44 -25.74 -7.55 -6.37
CA PHE A 44 -25.28 -6.90 -5.14
C PHE A 44 -24.34 -7.81 -4.33
N HIS A 45 -24.73 -9.07 -4.16
CA HIS A 45 -23.93 -10.04 -3.41
C HIS A 45 -22.58 -10.32 -4.08
N GLU A 46 -22.58 -10.59 -5.39
CA GLU A 46 -21.36 -10.83 -6.16
C GLU A 46 -20.39 -9.65 -6.11
N ASN A 47 -20.89 -8.41 -6.26
CA ASN A 47 -20.04 -7.21 -6.23
C ASN A 47 -19.54 -6.89 -4.83
N TYR A 48 -20.37 -7.10 -3.79
CA TYR A 48 -19.93 -6.97 -2.41
C TYR A 48 -18.82 -7.96 -2.08
N GLN A 49 -19.02 -9.24 -2.41
CA GLN A 49 -18.04 -10.29 -2.16
C GLN A 49 -16.72 -10.02 -2.89
N LEU A 50 -16.78 -9.57 -4.15
CA LEU A 50 -15.59 -9.16 -4.90
C LEU A 50 -14.86 -8.00 -4.21
N LEU A 51 -15.61 -6.96 -3.81
CA LEU A 51 -15.05 -5.78 -3.15
C LEU A 51 -14.41 -6.13 -1.81
N GLU A 52 -15.07 -6.95 -1.02
CA GLU A 52 -14.56 -7.47 0.25
C GLU A 52 -13.26 -8.25 0.03
N GLN A 53 -13.25 -9.24 -0.87
CA GLN A 53 -12.04 -10.03 -1.17
C GLN A 53 -10.88 -9.15 -1.66
N THR A 54 -11.16 -8.15 -2.48
CA THR A 54 -10.15 -7.21 -2.97
C THR A 54 -9.55 -6.40 -1.82
N VAL A 55 -10.38 -5.89 -0.91
CA VAL A 55 -9.91 -5.13 0.26
C VAL A 55 -9.17 -6.04 1.25
N GLU A 56 -9.62 -7.27 1.46
CA GLU A 56 -8.94 -8.25 2.31
C GLU A 56 -7.57 -8.65 1.73
N GLN A 57 -7.45 -8.84 0.42
CA GLN A 57 -6.17 -9.08 -0.25
C GLN A 57 -5.21 -7.89 -0.09
N GLU A 58 -5.73 -6.67 -0.18
CA GLU A 58 -4.92 -5.47 0.04
C GLU A 58 -4.44 -5.38 1.51
N ILE A 59 -5.31 -5.71 2.48
CA ILE A 59 -4.95 -5.81 3.89
C ILE A 59 -3.89 -6.89 4.12
N GLN A 60 -4.03 -8.04 3.47
CA GLN A 60 -3.06 -9.14 3.56
C GLN A 60 -1.72 -8.74 2.93
N THR A 61 -1.73 -8.07 1.80
CA THR A 61 -0.53 -7.55 1.12
C THR A 61 0.15 -6.47 1.97
N TYR A 62 -0.64 -5.62 2.62
CA TYR A 62 -0.14 -4.64 3.59
C TYR A 62 0.50 -5.33 4.81
N SER A 63 -0.13 -6.38 5.34
CA SER A 63 0.34 -7.11 6.53
C SER A 63 1.52 -8.05 6.24
N HIS A 64 1.58 -8.58 5.01
CA HIS A 64 2.59 -9.50 4.51
C HIS A 64 2.90 -9.12 3.06
N PRO A 65 3.86 -8.22 2.81
CA PRO A 65 4.28 -7.91 1.45
C PRO A 65 5.03 -9.10 0.85
N ALA A 66 4.30 -10.12 0.42
CA ALA A 66 4.81 -11.19 -0.42
C ALA A 66 5.08 -10.62 -1.82
N GLN A 67 6.16 -11.10 -2.45
CA GLN A 67 6.66 -10.67 -3.75
C GLN A 67 5.56 -10.54 -4.83
N PRO A 68 5.71 -9.60 -5.77
CA PRO A 68 4.65 -9.30 -6.75
C PRO A 68 4.38 -10.49 -7.69
N PRO A 69 3.13 -10.98 -7.81
CA PRO A 69 2.70 -11.68 -9.01
C PRO A 69 2.54 -10.68 -10.16
N GLN A 70 2.92 -11.16 -11.35
CA GLN A 70 3.12 -10.40 -12.57
C GLN A 70 1.86 -9.66 -13.08
N SER A 71 2.11 -8.41 -13.50
CA SER A 71 1.51 -7.66 -14.61
C SER A 71 0.08 -8.01 -15.08
N PHE A 72 -0.85 -7.10 -14.82
CA PHE A 72 -2.00 -6.86 -15.70
C PHE A 72 -1.66 -5.71 -16.66
N PRO A 73 -2.02 -5.82 -17.96
CA PRO A 73 -1.68 -4.82 -18.97
C PRO A 73 -2.44 -3.50 -18.75
N GLN A 74 -1.64 -2.45 -18.74
CA GLN A 74 -1.98 -1.05 -18.61
C GLN A 74 -2.74 -0.57 -19.87
N GLN A 75 -3.99 -0.14 -19.72
CA GLN A 75 -4.71 0.59 -20.77
C GLN A 75 -5.07 2.01 -20.31
N GLN A 76 -4.45 2.94 -21.04
CA GLN A 76 -4.94 4.25 -21.48
C GLN A 76 -5.11 5.38 -20.46
N SER A 77 -4.14 6.28 -20.59
CA SER A 77 -4.07 7.68 -20.20
C SER A 77 -5.27 8.52 -20.65
N PHE A 78 -5.83 9.30 -19.73
CA PHE A 78 -6.63 10.50 -20.01
C PHE A 78 -5.91 11.76 -19.49
N PRO A 79 -5.95 12.89 -20.22
CA PRO A 79 -5.18 14.07 -19.89
C PRO A 79 -5.80 14.91 -18.76
N GLN A 80 -4.87 15.47 -18.01
CA GLN A 80 -4.94 16.29 -16.81
C GLN A 80 -5.64 17.64 -17.06
N GLN A 81 -6.72 17.94 -16.31
CA GLN A 81 -7.23 19.30 -16.14
C GLN A 81 -6.97 19.77 -14.71
N GLN A 82 -6.19 20.84 -14.62
CA GLN A 82 -5.79 21.52 -13.40
C GLN A 82 -6.95 22.33 -12.84
N ALA A 83 -7.28 22.11 -11.56
CA ALA A 83 -8.02 23.06 -10.74
C ALA A 83 -7.15 23.45 -9.52
N PRO A 84 -7.00 24.75 -9.21
CA PRO A 84 -6.17 25.19 -8.10
C PRO A 84 -6.94 25.07 -6.78
N GLN A 85 -6.65 24.03 -6.01
CA GLN A 85 -7.09 23.96 -4.61
C GLN A 85 -5.90 24.23 -3.68
N VAL A 86 -6.01 25.39 -3.03
CA VAL A 86 -5.24 25.84 -1.88
C VAL A 86 -5.19 24.72 -0.83
N ARG A 87 -3.99 24.19 -0.55
CA ARG A 87 -3.76 23.30 0.59
C ARG A 87 -2.76 23.95 1.54
N PRO A 88 -3.04 23.96 2.85
CA PRO A 88 -2.13 24.52 3.85
C PRO A 88 -0.84 23.69 3.91
N ALA A 89 0.27 24.39 4.09
CA ALA A 89 1.61 23.84 4.23
C ALA A 89 1.63 22.70 5.27
N LYS A 90 1.80 21.46 4.82
CA LYS A 90 2.17 20.34 5.68
C LYS A 90 3.68 20.16 5.57
N ALA A 91 4.33 20.20 6.73
CA ALA A 91 5.74 19.99 6.92
C ALA A 91 6.26 18.88 6.01
N SER A 92 7.29 19.19 5.23
CA SER A 92 8.12 18.19 4.58
C SER A 92 8.76 17.37 5.68
N SER A 93 8.11 16.28 6.11
CA SER A 93 8.78 15.26 6.89
C SER A 93 9.94 14.79 6.02
N ASN A 94 11.15 15.13 6.46
CA ASN A 94 12.42 14.68 5.89
C ASN A 94 12.59 13.21 6.29
N GLN A 95 11.60 12.40 5.92
CA GLN A 95 11.45 10.99 6.24
C GLN A 95 11.54 10.24 4.92
N ALA A 96 12.13 9.05 5.00
CA ALA A 96 12.36 8.17 3.88
C ALA A 96 11.06 7.93 3.10
N SER A 97 11.18 7.96 1.78
CA SER A 97 10.03 7.67 0.92
C SER A 97 9.56 6.23 1.16
N PRO A 98 8.24 5.96 1.10
CA PRO A 98 7.72 4.60 1.18
C PRO A 98 8.40 3.62 0.21
N LYS A 99 8.81 4.11 -0.97
CA LYS A 99 9.59 3.32 -1.95
C LYS A 99 10.97 2.91 -1.42
N GLN A 100 11.65 3.80 -0.69
CA GLN A 100 12.97 3.52 -0.12
C GLN A 100 12.88 2.49 1.02
N ILE A 101 11.84 2.60 1.86
CA ILE A 101 11.57 1.62 2.92
C ILE A 101 11.24 0.25 2.35
N GLN A 102 10.35 0.18 1.35
CA GLN A 102 10.05 -1.07 0.65
C GLN A 102 11.30 -1.68 0.02
N PHE A 103 12.16 -0.86 -0.58
CA PHE A 103 13.40 -1.32 -1.17
C PHE A 103 14.36 -1.90 -0.11
N LEU A 104 14.50 -1.24 1.05
CA LEU A 104 15.31 -1.76 2.17
C LEU A 104 14.82 -3.12 2.67
N ASN A 105 13.50 -3.29 2.85
CA ASN A 105 12.91 -4.56 3.27
C ASN A 105 13.14 -5.67 2.26
N ARG A 106 12.92 -5.36 0.97
CA ARG A 106 13.20 -6.29 -0.12
C ARG A 106 14.69 -6.67 -0.17
N LEU A 107 15.57 -5.68 -0.07
CA LEU A 107 17.03 -5.86 -0.14
C LEU A 107 17.57 -6.69 1.02
N GLY A 108 16.95 -6.58 2.20
CA GLY A 108 17.19 -7.42 3.36
C GLY A 108 16.70 -8.86 3.14
N ALA A 109 15.45 -9.03 2.69
CA ALA A 109 14.87 -10.33 2.40
C ALA A 109 15.66 -11.10 1.32
N GLU A 110 16.09 -10.43 0.25
CA GLU A 110 16.96 -11.00 -0.79
C GLU A 110 18.33 -11.45 -0.27
N ARG A 111 18.75 -10.97 0.91
CA ARG A 111 19.99 -11.37 1.60
C ARG A 111 19.76 -12.36 2.74
N GLY A 112 18.52 -12.84 2.93
CA GLY A 112 18.15 -13.67 4.07
C GLY A 112 18.23 -12.92 5.41
N LEU A 113 18.26 -11.59 5.39
CA LEU A 113 18.21 -10.77 6.58
C LEU A 113 16.75 -10.62 7.02
N SER A 114 16.50 -10.79 8.32
CA SER A 114 15.19 -10.52 8.91
C SER A 114 14.96 -9.02 9.08
N GLN A 115 13.70 -8.60 9.21
CA GLN A 115 13.33 -7.20 9.46
C GLN A 115 14.11 -6.60 10.63
N SER A 116 14.19 -7.33 11.74
CA SER A 116 14.95 -6.93 12.93
C SER A 116 16.43 -6.72 12.66
N GLN A 117 17.04 -7.47 11.74
CA GLN A 117 18.43 -7.29 11.35
C GLN A 117 18.60 -6.02 10.50
N VAL A 118 17.69 -5.75 9.56
CA VAL A 118 17.70 -4.52 8.76
C VAL A 118 17.51 -3.28 9.65
N ASP A 119 16.64 -3.37 10.66
CA ASP A 119 16.47 -2.33 11.67
C ASP A 119 17.71 -2.18 12.55
N ALA A 120 18.38 -3.28 12.93
CA ALA A 120 19.67 -3.23 13.62
C ALA A 120 20.77 -2.57 12.78
N PHE A 121 20.74 -2.74 11.45
CA PHE A 121 21.63 -2.02 10.52
C PHE A 121 21.34 -0.51 10.50
N ALA A 122 20.06 -0.11 10.52
CA ALA A 122 19.67 1.29 10.63
C ALA A 122 20.14 1.90 11.97
N LEU A 123 20.02 1.14 13.06
CA LEU A 123 20.46 1.55 14.40
C LEU A 123 21.98 1.71 14.45
N ASN A 124 22.74 0.72 13.95
CA ASN A 124 24.20 0.73 13.98
C ASN A 124 24.83 1.83 13.11
N HIS A 125 24.19 2.22 11.99
CA HIS A 125 24.76 3.21 11.07
C HIS A 125 24.23 4.63 11.27
N PHE A 126 22.98 4.78 11.72
CA PHE A 126 22.31 6.07 11.78
C PHE A 126 21.68 6.38 13.15
N GLY A 127 21.76 5.47 14.11
CA GLY A 127 21.15 5.63 15.44
C GLY A 127 19.61 5.56 15.43
N CYS A 128 19.02 5.02 14.36
CA CYS A 128 17.58 4.91 14.22
C CYS A 128 17.11 3.50 14.61
N ASP A 129 16.20 3.39 15.57
CA ASP A 129 15.68 2.08 16.03
C ASP A 129 14.97 1.28 14.93
N SER A 130 14.57 1.94 13.84
CA SER A 130 13.86 1.31 12.73
C SER A 130 14.09 2.07 11.44
N ILE A 131 14.04 1.36 10.32
CA ILE A 131 14.18 1.96 8.98
C ILE A 131 13.13 3.04 8.70
N TRP A 132 11.96 2.96 9.34
CA TRP A 132 10.86 3.90 9.20
C TRP A 132 11.19 5.30 9.73
N LYS A 133 12.16 5.41 10.65
CA LYS A 133 12.64 6.69 11.20
C LYS A 133 13.76 7.32 10.38
N LEU A 134 14.21 6.67 9.31
CA LEU A 134 15.26 7.20 8.44
C LEU A 134 14.73 8.37 7.62
N ASP A 135 15.58 9.35 7.35
CA ASP A 135 15.38 10.31 6.27
C ASP A 135 15.69 9.67 4.90
N LYS A 136 15.22 10.30 3.82
CA LYS A 136 15.53 9.94 2.43
C LYS A 136 17.02 9.76 2.19
N LYS A 137 17.88 10.64 2.73
CA LYS A 137 19.34 10.50 2.56
C LYS A 137 19.88 9.30 3.30
N GLN A 138 19.40 9.05 4.52
CA GLN A 138 19.85 7.93 5.34
C GLN A 138 19.38 6.59 4.74
N ALA A 139 18.16 6.53 4.22
CA ALA A 139 17.63 5.35 3.54
C ALA A 139 18.43 5.01 2.27
N SER A 140 18.76 5.99 1.42
CA SER A 140 19.62 5.75 0.25
C SER A 140 21.01 5.27 0.65
N GLN A 141 21.63 5.88 1.66
CA GLN A 141 22.95 5.46 2.13
C GLN A 141 22.93 4.06 2.75
N LEU A 142 21.85 3.69 3.46
CA LEU A 142 21.68 2.36 4.01
C LEU A 142 21.55 1.31 2.91
N ILE A 143 20.81 1.63 1.83
CA ILE A 143 20.69 0.80 0.63
C ILE A 143 22.06 0.54 0.01
N GLU A 144 22.85 1.59 -0.21
CA GLU A 144 24.19 1.46 -0.81
C GLU A 144 25.13 0.63 0.08
N LYS A 145 25.06 0.79 1.41
CA LYS A 145 25.85 0.00 2.36
C LYS A 145 25.47 -1.47 2.36
N LEU A 146 24.18 -1.79 2.37
CA LEU A 146 23.67 -3.16 2.24
C LEU A 146 24.04 -3.78 0.88
N GLN A 147 24.09 -2.96 -0.18
CA GLN A 147 24.59 -3.38 -1.49
C GLN A 147 26.07 -3.72 -1.47
N ASN A 148 26.90 -2.86 -0.87
CA ASN A 148 28.36 -3.00 -0.83
C ASN A 148 28.88 -4.06 0.15
N GLN A 149 28.09 -4.48 1.14
CA GLN A 149 28.47 -5.58 2.05
C GLN A 149 28.60 -6.97 1.38
N ARG A 150 28.40 -7.07 0.05
CA ARG A 150 28.52 -8.31 -0.74
C ARG A 150 29.80 -8.43 -1.59
N ALA A 151 30.80 -7.57 -1.36
CA ALA A 151 32.07 -7.58 -2.11
C ALA A 151 33.28 -7.97 -1.22
N ALA A 152 33.13 -8.98 -0.37
CA ALA A 152 34.23 -9.68 0.29
C ALA A 152 33.99 -11.20 0.21
#